data_AF-A0A2G4U549-F1
#
_entry.id   AF-A0A2G4U549-F1
#
_cell.length_a   1.000
_cell.length_b   1.000
_cell.length_c   1.000
_cell.angle_alpha   90.00
_cell.angle_beta   90.00
_cell.angle_gamma   90.00
#
_symmetry.space_group_name_H-M   'P 1'
#
loop_
_entity.id
_entity.type
_entity.pdbx_description
1 polymer ?
#
loop_
_entity_poly.entity_id
_entity_poly.type
_entity_poly.pdbx_seq_one_letter_code
_entity_poly.pdbx_strand_id
1 'polypeptide(L)'
;MLAGCTGISKPQPQVPAQAPAGLIKILADDRVTSYVDFRVISTYQGNSHLRRFYFINNYAEQTLIIKNPPVYVSSSRAIDVINCDKNQRAVMGRTLFSKPFAEGDLIHAELDVGQWETFPKDSLFGIIAETMCSIPVEKLKPEPAKENRKPLLD
;
A
#
# COMPACT_ATOMS: atom_id res chain seq x y z
N MET A 1 -34.28 -16.11 -19.58
CA MET A 1 -33.71 -14.75 -19.48
C MET A 1 -32.79 -14.72 -18.27
N LEU A 2 -31.50 -14.54 -18.48
CA LEU A 2 -30.51 -14.38 -17.41
C LEU A 2 -30.69 -12.97 -16.82
N ALA A 3 -31.18 -12.87 -15.59
CA ALA A 3 -31.28 -11.60 -14.88
C ALA A 3 -29.86 -11.13 -14.53
N GLY A 4 -29.46 -10.00 -15.11
CA GLY A 4 -28.15 -9.40 -14.88
C GLY A 4 -27.99 -8.95 -13.44
N CYS A 5 -26.89 -9.37 -12.81
CA CYS A 5 -26.38 -8.82 -11.56
C CYS A 5 -25.96 -7.36 -11.76
N THR A 6 -26.91 -6.44 -11.72
CA THR A 6 -26.65 -5.00 -11.63
C THR A 6 -26.69 -4.61 -10.17
N GLY A 7 -25.52 -4.64 -9.54
CA GLY A 7 -25.41 -4.41 -8.11
C GLY A 7 -24.07 -3.85 -7.67
N ILE A 8 -23.37 -3.11 -8.54
CA ILE A 8 -22.29 -2.24 -8.07
C ILE A 8 -22.99 -1.09 -7.34
N SER A 9 -23.02 -1.15 -6.01
CA SER A 9 -23.50 -0.02 -5.22
C SER A 9 -22.63 1.19 -5.49
N LYS A 10 -23.23 2.37 -5.55
CA LYS A 10 -22.49 3.62 -5.74
C LYS A 10 -21.41 3.76 -4.64
N PRO A 11 -20.16 4.11 -5.00
CA PRO A 11 -19.16 4.48 -4.02
C PRO A 11 -19.71 5.55 -3.07
N GLN A 12 -19.31 5.49 -1.80
CA GLN A 12 -19.77 6.43 -0.77
C GLN A 12 -18.60 7.29 -0.29
N PRO A 13 -18.78 8.60 -0.08
CA PRO A 13 -17.72 9.44 0.47
C PRO A 13 -17.22 8.90 1.81
N GLN A 14 -15.90 8.90 1.99
CA GLN A 14 -15.29 8.55 3.27
C GLN A 14 -15.17 9.78 4.17
N VAL A 15 -15.37 9.57 5.47
CA VAL A 15 -15.07 10.60 6.46
C VAL A 15 -13.56 10.81 6.49
N PRO A 16 -13.06 12.06 6.39
CA PRO A 16 -11.64 12.34 6.51
C PRO A 16 -11.08 11.79 7.83
N ALA A 17 -10.07 10.93 7.73
CA ALA A 17 -9.39 10.37 8.88
C ALA A 17 -8.02 11.03 9.06
N GLN A 18 -7.59 11.21 10.31
CA GLN A 18 -6.28 11.77 10.62
C GLN A 18 -5.19 10.70 10.43
N ALA A 19 -4.14 11.05 9.69
CA ALA A 19 -3.04 10.14 9.44
C ALA A 19 -2.26 9.82 10.74
N PRO A 20 -1.98 8.54 11.03
CA PRO A 20 -1.05 8.16 12.07
C PRO A 20 0.33 8.82 11.90
N ALA A 21 0.98 9.14 13.02
CA ALA A 21 2.34 9.67 13.02
C ALA A 21 3.31 8.70 12.32
N GLY A 22 4.21 9.22 11.50
CA GLY A 22 5.16 8.42 10.71
C GLY A 22 4.64 7.98 9.33
N LEU A 23 3.40 8.31 8.97
CA LEU A 23 2.93 8.25 7.58
C LEU A 23 3.20 9.59 6.90
N ILE A 24 4.00 9.58 5.83
CA ILE A 24 4.32 10.77 5.06
C ILE A 24 3.39 10.81 3.86
N LYS A 25 2.60 11.88 3.74
CA LYS A 25 1.76 12.11 2.56
C LYS A 25 2.64 12.43 1.36
N ILE A 26 2.43 11.72 0.26
CA ILE A 26 3.25 11.82 -0.95
C ILE A 26 2.48 12.46 -2.11
N LEU A 27 1.21 12.09 -2.27
CA LEU A 27 0.35 12.60 -3.33
C LEU A 27 -1.09 12.69 -2.80
N ALA A 28 -1.85 13.68 -3.27
CA ALA A 28 -3.28 13.76 -3.04
C ALA A 28 -3.97 14.34 -4.27
N ASP A 29 -5.05 13.69 -4.70
CA ASP A 29 -6.04 14.25 -5.62
C ASP A 29 -7.45 14.08 -5.02
N ASP A 30 -8.48 14.31 -5.83
CA ASP A 30 -9.89 14.18 -5.45
C ASP A 30 -10.35 12.72 -5.24
N ARG A 31 -9.55 11.74 -5.66
CA ARG A 31 -9.87 10.31 -5.62
C ARG A 31 -9.03 9.53 -4.62
N VAL A 32 -7.78 9.92 -4.42
CA VAL A 32 -6.84 9.17 -3.59
C VAL A 32 -5.87 10.10 -2.86
N THR A 33 -5.55 9.73 -1.62
CA THR A 33 -4.40 10.28 -0.92
C THR A 33 -3.41 9.14 -0.64
N SER A 34 -2.19 9.30 -1.14
CA SER A 34 -1.12 8.32 -1.02
C SER A 34 -0.12 8.70 0.07
N TYR A 35 0.34 7.68 0.79
CA TYR A 35 1.27 7.79 1.90
C TYR A 35 2.40 6.77 1.76
N VAL A 36 3.55 7.11 2.32
CA VAL A 36 4.63 6.15 2.62
C VAL A 36 4.69 5.94 4.12
N ASP A 37 4.77 4.68 4.54
CA ASP A 37 4.90 4.31 5.95
C ASP A 37 6.38 4.26 6.39
N PHE A 38 6.83 5.34 7.03
CA PHE A 38 8.20 5.43 7.54
C PHE A 38 8.41 4.61 8.82
N ARG A 39 7.35 4.12 9.46
CA ARG A 39 7.45 3.35 10.71
C ARG A 39 8.05 1.97 10.48
N VAL A 40 8.07 1.49 9.24
CA VAL A 40 8.36 0.09 8.87
C VAL A 40 9.37 -0.04 7.72
N ILE A 41 10.14 1.02 7.43
CA ILE A 41 11.21 0.92 6.43
C ILE A 41 12.26 -0.06 6.92
N SER A 42 12.50 -1.11 6.13
CA SER A 42 13.38 -2.23 6.48
C SER A 42 14.25 -2.63 5.29
N THR A 43 15.18 -3.56 5.52
CA THR A 43 15.74 -4.35 4.43
C THR A 43 14.64 -5.24 3.82
N TYR A 44 14.91 -5.79 2.63
CA TYR A 44 14.07 -6.83 2.04
C TYR A 44 14.83 -8.15 2.06
N GLN A 45 14.30 -9.16 2.76
CA GLN A 45 14.88 -10.49 2.87
C GLN A 45 16.34 -10.48 3.36
N GLY A 46 16.66 -9.55 4.25
CA GLY A 46 18.02 -9.38 4.80
C GLY A 46 19.03 -8.73 3.85
N ASN A 47 18.64 -8.36 2.62
CA ASN A 47 19.54 -7.70 1.69
C ASN A 47 19.70 -6.21 2.02
N SER A 48 20.92 -5.80 2.36
CA SER A 48 21.29 -4.43 2.74
C SER A 48 21.16 -3.39 1.63
N HIS A 49 21.12 -3.82 0.37
CA HIS A 49 20.97 -2.93 -0.80
C HIS A 49 19.51 -2.67 -1.17
N LEU A 50 18.58 -3.38 -0.53
CA LEU A 50 17.16 -3.26 -0.80
C LEU A 50 16.46 -2.54 0.36
N ARG A 51 15.45 -1.72 0.03
CA ARG A 51 14.57 -1.07 1.00
C ARG A 51 13.15 -1.51 0.76
N ARG A 52 12.56 -2.13 1.76
CA ARG A 52 11.15 -2.50 1.78
C ARG A 52 10.37 -1.43 2.55
N PHE A 53 9.22 -1.03 2.03
CA PHE A 53 8.30 -0.11 2.69
C PHE A 53 6.86 -0.37 2.26
N TYR A 54 5.93 0.33 2.90
CA TYR A 54 4.54 0.33 2.49
C TYR A 54 4.17 1.62 1.79
N PHE A 55 3.60 1.50 0.60
CA PHE A 55 2.90 2.57 -0.09
C PHE A 55 1.40 2.38 0.11
N ILE A 56 0.75 3.33 0.75
CA ILE A 56 -0.63 3.24 1.21
C ILE A 56 -1.48 4.23 0.43
N ASN A 57 -2.62 3.78 -0.09
CA ASN A 57 -3.59 4.63 -0.75
C ASN A 57 -4.88 4.66 0.06
N ASN A 58 -5.31 5.84 0.50
CA ASN A 58 -6.65 6.05 1.03
C ASN A 58 -7.55 6.55 -0.09
N TYR A 59 -8.67 5.87 -0.31
CA TYR A 59 -9.63 6.28 -1.32
C TYR A 59 -10.56 7.37 -0.77
N ALA A 60 -10.89 8.37 -1.58
CA ALA A 60 -11.85 9.41 -1.19
C ALA A 60 -13.27 8.84 -1.02
N GLU A 61 -13.58 7.78 -1.78
CA GLU A 61 -14.83 7.04 -1.69
C GLU A 61 -14.56 5.57 -1.32
N GLN A 62 -15.45 4.99 -0.53
CA GLN A 62 -15.42 3.57 -0.19
C GLN A 62 -16.30 2.78 -1.16
N THR A 63 -15.77 1.65 -1.63
CA THR A 63 -16.47 0.77 -2.58
C THR A 63 -16.98 -0.45 -1.84
N LEU A 64 -18.29 -0.68 -1.86
CA LEU A 64 -18.87 -1.91 -1.30
C LEU A 64 -18.49 -3.11 -2.17
N ILE A 65 -18.04 -4.18 -1.53
CA ILE A 65 -17.70 -5.44 -2.21
C ILE A 65 -18.61 -6.59 -1.77
N ILE A 66 -19.01 -6.63 -0.49
CA ILE A 66 -19.97 -7.63 0.03
C ILE A 66 -21.18 -6.87 0.55
N LYS A 67 -22.41 -7.32 0.26
CA LYS A 67 -23.65 -6.64 0.68
C LYS A 67 -24.13 -7.03 2.08
N ASN A 68 -23.92 -8.27 2.50
CA ASN A 68 -24.45 -8.77 3.77
C ASN A 68 -23.51 -9.80 4.43
N PRO A 69 -22.85 -9.44 5.56
CA PRO A 69 -22.75 -8.09 6.10
C PRO A 69 -22.02 -7.14 5.13
N PRO A 70 -22.32 -5.83 5.14
CA PRO A 70 -21.70 -4.90 4.22
C PRO A 70 -20.19 -4.76 4.49
N VAL A 71 -19.37 -4.97 3.45
CA VAL A 71 -17.91 -4.78 3.51
C VAL A 71 -17.49 -3.79 2.44
N TYR A 72 -16.78 -2.75 2.85
CA TYR A 72 -16.29 -1.69 1.99
C TYR A 72 -14.77 -1.68 1.94
N VAL A 73 -14.19 -1.43 0.76
CA VAL A 73 -12.77 -1.14 0.61
C VAL A 73 -12.56 0.35 0.82
N SER A 74 -11.70 0.69 1.78
CA SER A 74 -11.41 2.08 2.14
C SER A 74 -9.98 2.50 1.86
N SER A 75 -9.04 1.56 1.90
CA SER A 75 -7.65 1.81 1.54
C SER A 75 -6.97 0.57 0.93
N SER A 76 -5.79 0.77 0.39
CA SER A 76 -4.88 -0.29 0.00
C SER A 76 -3.45 -0.05 0.45
N ARG A 77 -2.68 -1.13 0.51
CA ARG A 77 -1.24 -1.13 0.81
C ARG A 77 -0.51 -1.95 -0.23
N ALA A 78 0.52 -1.38 -0.85
CA ALA A 78 1.49 -2.10 -1.63
C ALA A 78 2.75 -2.39 -0.78
N ILE A 79 3.34 -3.57 -0.96
CA ILE A 79 4.69 -3.87 -0.46
C ILE A 79 5.68 -3.47 -1.53
N ASP A 80 6.34 -2.34 -1.33
CA ASP A 80 7.30 -1.83 -2.28
C ASP A 80 8.72 -2.16 -1.88
N VAL A 81 9.52 -2.56 -2.86
CA VAL A 81 10.95 -2.80 -2.69
C VAL A 81 11.72 -1.93 -3.67
N ILE A 82 12.64 -1.12 -3.15
CA ILE A 82 13.57 -0.30 -3.90
C ILE A 82 14.96 -0.95 -3.87
N ASN A 83 15.61 -1.01 -5.03
CA ASN A 83 17.02 -1.29 -5.16
C ASN A 83 17.81 0.02 -5.11
N CYS A 84 18.57 0.22 -4.03
CA CYS A 84 19.31 1.46 -3.78
C CYS A 84 20.49 1.68 -4.73
N ASP A 85 20.96 0.64 -5.41
CA ASP A 85 22.11 0.75 -6.31
C ASP A 85 21.67 1.06 -7.76
N LYS A 86 20.45 0.68 -8.13
CA LYS A 86 20.01 0.65 -9.55
C LYS A 86 18.85 1.58 -9.91
N ASN A 87 18.27 2.30 -8.95
CA ASN A 87 17.02 3.07 -9.14
C ASN A 87 15.91 2.19 -9.74
N GLN A 88 15.74 1.00 -9.15
CA GLN A 88 14.71 0.05 -9.55
C GLN A 88 13.73 -0.17 -8.42
N ARG A 89 12.48 -0.39 -8.77
CA ARG A 89 11.39 -0.69 -7.85
C ARG A 89 10.68 -1.96 -8.31
N ALA A 90 10.19 -2.73 -7.35
CA ALA A 90 9.27 -3.84 -7.59
C ALA A 90 8.17 -3.83 -6.53
N VAL A 91 6.94 -4.14 -6.94
CA VAL A 91 5.78 -4.26 -6.06
C VAL A 91 5.58 -5.74 -5.74
N MET A 92 5.78 -6.15 -4.50
CA MET A 92 5.75 -7.57 -4.08
C MET A 92 4.37 -8.05 -3.64
N GLY A 93 3.35 -7.21 -3.78
CA GLY A 93 1.99 -7.53 -3.44
C GLY A 93 1.17 -6.32 -3.04
N ARG A 94 -0.15 -6.49 -3.05
CA ARG A 94 -1.12 -5.47 -2.70
C ARG A 94 -2.17 -6.06 -1.77
N THR A 95 -2.65 -5.26 -0.84
CA THR A 95 -3.70 -5.67 0.11
C THR A 95 -4.74 -4.57 0.22
N LEU A 96 -6.01 -4.96 0.24
CA LEU A 96 -7.17 -4.08 0.40
C LEU A 96 -7.69 -4.15 1.84
N PHE A 97 -8.13 -3.02 2.37
CA PHE A 97 -8.49 -2.85 3.78
C PHE A 97 -9.82 -2.14 3.97
N SER A 98 -10.52 -2.50 5.06
CA SER A 98 -11.84 -1.92 5.37
C SER A 98 -11.80 -0.52 5.96
N LYS A 99 -10.65 -0.06 6.47
CA LYS A 99 -10.46 1.29 7.01
C LYS A 99 -9.35 2.04 6.28
N PRO A 100 -9.30 3.38 6.39
CA PRO A 100 -8.15 4.17 5.95
C PRO A 100 -6.82 3.69 6.56
N PHE A 101 -5.71 4.06 5.93
CA PHE A 101 -4.33 3.83 6.39
C PHE A 101 -3.90 2.36 6.46
N ALA A 102 -4.49 1.51 5.61
CA ALA A 102 -4.24 0.07 5.59
C ALA A 102 -4.58 -0.64 6.91
N GLU A 103 -5.66 -0.19 7.56
CA GLU A 103 -6.14 -0.72 8.85
C GLU A 103 -7.49 -1.42 8.72
N GLY A 104 -7.90 -2.08 9.81
CA GLY A 104 -9.15 -2.84 9.86
C GLY A 104 -8.99 -4.23 9.24
N ASP A 105 -10.09 -4.71 8.68
CA ASP A 105 -10.19 -6.06 8.13
C ASP A 105 -9.41 -6.16 6.83
N LEU A 106 -8.72 -7.28 6.66
CA LEU A 106 -8.05 -7.61 5.41
C LEU A 106 -9.12 -8.11 4.44
N ILE A 107 -9.41 -7.33 3.41
CA ILE A 107 -10.47 -7.65 2.46
C ILE A 107 -9.96 -8.65 1.43
N HIS A 108 -8.85 -8.33 0.79
CA HIS A 108 -8.24 -9.14 -0.24
C HIS A 108 -6.73 -8.90 -0.24
N ALA A 109 -5.93 -9.93 -0.56
CA ALA A 109 -4.49 -9.82 -0.70
C ALA A 109 -4.04 -10.52 -1.97
N GLU A 110 -3.34 -9.76 -2.81
CA GLU A 110 -2.68 -10.26 -4.01
C GLU A 110 -1.17 -10.31 -3.72
N LEU A 111 -0.59 -11.50 -3.85
CA LEU A 111 0.86 -11.67 -3.83
C LEU A 111 1.36 -11.55 -5.27
N ASP A 112 2.27 -10.60 -5.49
CA ASP A 112 2.85 -10.37 -6.80
C ASP A 112 4.34 -10.74 -6.75
N VAL A 113 4.81 -11.48 -7.76
CA VAL A 113 6.25 -11.63 -7.99
C VAL A 113 6.69 -10.37 -8.74
N GLY A 114 6.83 -9.30 -7.98
CA GLY A 114 7.04 -7.95 -8.49
C GLY A 114 8.15 -7.91 -9.53
N GLN A 115 7.82 -7.42 -10.72
CA GLN A 115 8.81 -7.18 -11.76
C GLN A 115 9.61 -5.92 -11.43
N TRP A 116 10.92 -5.96 -11.69
CA TRP A 116 11.78 -4.80 -11.49
C TRP A 116 11.59 -3.79 -12.61
N GLU A 117 11.20 -2.58 -12.23
CA GLU A 117 11.04 -1.44 -13.13
C GLU A 117 12.03 -0.34 -12.74
N THR A 118 12.72 0.21 -13.74
CA THR A 118 13.59 1.37 -13.54
C THR A 118 12.75 2.63 -13.41
N PHE A 119 13.07 3.48 -12.44
CA PHE A 119 12.47 4.80 -12.30
C PHE A 119 13.50 5.92 -12.54
N PRO A 120 13.09 7.08 -13.11
CA PRO A 120 13.94 8.26 -13.17
C PRO A 120 14.27 8.79 -11.78
N LYS A 121 15.50 9.29 -11.58
CA LYS A 121 15.95 9.84 -10.28
C LYS A 121 15.16 11.08 -9.84
N ASP A 122 14.71 11.88 -10.79
CA ASP A 122 13.90 13.09 -10.60
C ASP A 122 12.39 12.80 -10.50
N SER A 123 11.98 11.53 -10.60
CA SER A 123 10.60 11.14 -10.38
C SER A 123 10.24 11.10 -8.89
N LEU A 124 8.95 11.01 -8.60
CA LEU A 124 8.44 10.80 -7.24
C LEU A 124 9.12 9.62 -6.52
N PHE A 125 9.26 8.48 -7.22
CA PHE A 125 9.92 7.32 -6.63
C PHE A 125 11.44 7.49 -6.53
N GLY A 126 12.05 8.30 -7.39
CA GLY A 126 13.45 8.70 -7.25
C GLY A 126 13.71 9.47 -5.95
N ILE A 127 12.85 10.45 -5.64
CA ILE A 127 12.93 11.23 -4.39
C ILE A 127 12.67 10.35 -3.16
N ILE A 128 11.67 9.46 -3.22
CA ILE A 128 11.39 8.49 -2.15
C ILE A 128 12.61 7.57 -1.95
N ALA A 129 13.17 7.05 -3.03
CA ALA A 129 14.33 6.17 -3.00
C ALA A 129 15.55 6.85 -2.38
N GLU A 130 15.87 8.08 -2.80
CA GLU A 130 16.98 8.85 -2.23
C GLU A 130 16.82 8.99 -0.71
N THR A 131 15.62 9.35 -0.26
CA THR A 131 15.32 9.48 1.17
C THR A 131 15.52 8.15 1.91
N MET A 132 14.92 7.06 1.43
CA MET A 132 14.99 5.74 2.10
C MET A 132 16.38 5.10 2.05
N CYS A 133 17.08 5.24 0.93
CA CYS A 133 18.40 4.65 0.72
C CYS A 133 19.48 5.42 1.49
N SER A 134 19.23 6.69 1.85
CA SER A 134 20.11 7.45 2.75
C SER A 134 20.09 6.94 4.20
N ILE A 135 19.07 6.15 4.60
CA ILE A 135 18.98 5.56 5.94
C ILE A 135 20.05 4.46 6.08
N PRO A 136 20.98 4.59 7.05
CA PRO A 136 21.96 3.55 7.34
C PRO A 136 21.28 2.24 7.72
N VAL A 137 21.83 1.11 7.25
CA VAL A 137 21.21 -0.22 7.37
C VAL A 137 20.96 -0.59 8.83
N GLU A 138 21.89 -0.25 9.72
CA GLU A 138 21.81 -0.49 11.17
C GLU A 138 20.71 0.32 11.88
N LYS A 139 20.15 1.33 11.23
CA LYS A 139 19.04 2.14 11.75
C LYS A 139 17.67 1.70 11.21
N LEU A 140 17.64 0.79 10.25
CA LEU A 140 16.42 0.25 9.69
C LEU A 140 15.65 -0.56 10.72
N LYS A 141 14.32 -0.60 10.57
CA LYS A 141 13.48 -1.45 11.40
C LYS A 141 13.59 -2.91 10.94
N PRO A 142 13.30 -3.88 11.82
CA PRO A 142 13.12 -5.25 11.40
C PRO A 142 12.08 -5.36 10.29
N GLU A 143 12.27 -6.29 9.36
CA GLU A 143 11.28 -6.55 8.32
C GLU A 143 9.95 -6.96 8.97
N PRO A 144 8.83 -6.30 8.61
CA PRO A 144 7.51 -6.67 9.13
C PRO A 144 7.19 -8.14 8.87
N ALA A 145 6.54 -8.77 9.84
CA ALA A 145 6.03 -10.12 9.68
C ALA A 145 5.14 -10.22 8.42
N LYS A 146 5.19 -11.39 7.78
CA LYS A 146 4.27 -11.68 6.67
C LYS A 146 2.84 -11.57 7.15
N GLU A 147 2.01 -10.97 6.32
CA GLU A 147 0.57 -10.89 6.56
C GLU A 147 -0.01 -12.30 6.62
N ASN A 148 -0.55 -12.68 7.78
CA ASN A 148 -1.08 -14.02 8.04
C ASN A 148 -2.58 -14.01 8.35
N ARG A 149 -3.21 -12.82 8.37
CA ARG A 149 -4.66 -12.70 8.52
C ARG A 149 -5.35 -13.30 7.29
N LYS A 150 -6.42 -14.06 7.52
CA LYS A 150 -7.25 -14.61 6.45
C LYS A 150 -8.02 -13.46 5.75
N PRO A 151 -7.93 -13.30 4.42
CA PRO A 151 -8.76 -12.37 3.69
C PRO A 151 -10.25 -12.67 3.82
N LEU A 152 -11.08 -11.62 3.74
CA LEU A 152 -12.52 -11.78 3.62
C LEU A 152 -12.93 -12.32 2.23
N LEU A 153 -12.10 -12.07 1.21
CA LEU A 153 -12.27 -12.47 -0.17
C LEU A 153 -10.99 -13.11 -0.68
N ASP A 154 -11.12 -14.32 -1.23
CA ASP A 154 -10.04 -15.06 -1.89
C ASP A 154 -9.75 -14.50 -3.30
#